data_AF-A0A358MAI8-F1
#
_entry.id   AF-A0A358MAI8-F1
#
_cell.length_a   1.000
_cell.length_b   1.000
_cell.length_c   1.000
_cell.angle_alpha   90.00
_cell.angle_beta   90.00
_cell.angle_gamma   90.00
#
_symmetry.space_group_name_H-M   'P 1'
#
loop_
_entity.id
_entity.type
_entity.pdbx_description
1 polymer ?
#
loop_
_entity_poly.entity_id
_entity_poly.type
_entity_poly.pdbx_seq_one_letter_code
_entity_poly.pdbx_strand_id
1 'polypeptide(L)' 'RHEYFRRIFCNFIADLVENGEYPDDEASLALLVKGVCYDNAKSFFNV' A
#
# COMPACT_ATOMS: atom_id res chain seq x y z
N ARG A 1 -11.79 11.49 -0.59
CA ARG A 1 -10.35 11.83 -0.65
C ARG A 1 -9.44 10.63 -0.37
N HIS A 2 -9.66 9.83 0.68
CA HIS A 2 -8.86 8.61 0.92
C HIS A 2 -8.96 7.53 -0.17
N GLU A 3 -10.14 7.33 -0.76
CA GLU A 3 -10.29 6.37 -1.86
C GLU A 3 -9.42 6.74 -3.09
N TYR A 4 -9.35 8.03 -3.43
CA TYR A 4 -8.52 8.52 -4.52
C TYR A 4 -7.03 8.28 -4.25
N PHE A 5 -6.58 8.56 -3.02
CA PHE A 5 -5.22 8.22 -2.57
C PHE A 5 -4.95 6.72 -2.70
N ARG A 6 -5.87 5.87 -2.22
CA ARG A 6 -5.73 4.40 -2.30
C ARG A 6 -5.56 3.92 -3.74
N ARG A 7 -6.36 4.45 -4.68
CA ARG A 7 -6.26 4.09 -6.10
C ARG A 7 -4.90 4.48 -6.69
N ILE A 8 -4.45 5.71 -6.44
CA ILE A 8 -3.12 6.17 -6.91
C ILE A 8 -2.01 5.32 -6.31
N PHE A 9 -2.08 5.04 -5.00
CA PHE A 9 -1.07 4.25 -4.31
C PHE A 9 -1.02 2.81 -4.82
N CYS A 10 -2.17 2.15 -4.99
CA CYS A 10 -2.24 0.81 -5.57
C CYS A 10 -1.68 0.78 -7.00
N ASN A 11 -2.01 1.77 -7.84
CA ASN A 11 -1.48 1.84 -9.20
C ASN A 11 0.05 2.02 -9.20
N PHE A 12 0.58 2.90 -8.34
CA PHE A 12 2.02 3.09 -8.21
C PHE A 12 2.75 1.80 -7.82
N ILE A 13 2.20 1.04 -6.86
CA ILE A 13 2.78 -0.24 -6.46
C ILE A 13 2.69 -1.27 -7.61
N ALA A 14 1.58 -1.30 -8.35
CA ALA A 14 1.44 -2.17 -9.51
C ALA A 14 2.51 -1.87 -10.57
N ASP A 15 2.77 -0.60 -10.89
CA ASP A 15 3.81 -0.20 -11.83
C ASP A 15 5.21 -0.69 -11.39
N LEU A 16 5.52 -0.61 -10.08
CA LEU A 16 6.80 -1.11 -9.54
C LEU A 16 6.93 -2.64 -9.68
N VAL A 17 5.84 -3.37 -9.46
CA VAL A 17 5.81 -4.83 -9.61
C VAL A 17 5.96 -5.22 -11.08
N GLU A 18 5.23 -4.55 -11.99
CA GLU A 18 5.32 -4.79 -13.43
C GLU A 18 6.71 -4.48 -14.00
N ASN A 19 7.38 -3.46 -13.47
CA ASN A 19 8.76 -3.12 -13.84
C ASN A 19 9.82 -4.03 -13.19
N GLY A 20 9.42 -4.96 -12.32
CA GLY A 20 10.32 -5.87 -11.60
C GLY A 20 11.15 -5.18 -10.51
N GLU A 21 10.77 -3.98 -10.09
CA GLU A 21 11.43 -3.21 -9.02
C GLU A 21 10.94 -3.61 -7.62
N TYR A 22 9.78 -4.26 -7.53
CA TYR A 22 9.22 -4.80 -6.29
C TYR A 22 8.71 -6.23 -6.51
N PRO A 23 8.87 -7.15 -5.53
CA PRO A 23 8.40 -8.52 -5.67
C PRO A 23 6.87 -8.60 -5.77
N ASP A 24 6.39 -9.41 -6.72
CA ASP A 24 4.98 -9.77 -6.89
C ASP A 24 4.54 -10.82 -5.85
N ASP A 25 4.56 -10.42 -4.58
CA ASP A 25 4.10 -11.25 -3.46
C ASP A 25 2.84 -10.64 -2.85
N GLU A 26 1.69 -11.27 -3.11
CA GLU A 26 0.38 -10.78 -2.68
C GLU A 26 0.29 -10.57 -1.16
N ALA A 27 0.94 -11.43 -0.37
CA ALA A 27 0.93 -11.31 1.08
C ALA A 27 1.68 -10.06 1.57
N SER A 28 2.88 -9.81 1.03
CA SER A 28 3.69 -8.62 1.32
C SER A 28 2.99 -7.35 0.84
N LEU A 29 2.41 -7.37 -0.37
CA LEU A 29 1.67 -6.26 -0.96
C LEU A 29 0.42 -5.92 -0.12
N ALA A 30 -0.35 -6.93 0.29
CA ALA A 30 -1.52 -6.74 1.14
C ALA A 30 -1.14 -6.12 2.50
N LEU A 31 -0.05 -6.59 3.10
CA LEU A 31 0.47 -6.06 4.37
C LEU A 31 0.94 -4.61 4.21
N LEU A 32 1.65 -4.28 3.13
CA LEU A 32 2.09 -2.93 2.81
C LEU A 32 0.91 -1.97 2.65
N VAL A 33 -0.07 -2.33 1.81
CA VAL A 33 -1.24 -1.50 1.52
C VAL A 33 -2.05 -1.28 2.79
N LYS A 34 -2.31 -2.33 3.57
CA LYS A 34 -3.03 -2.24 4.85
C LYS A 34 -2.27 -1.39 5.88
N GLY A 35 -0.96 -1.56 5.94
CA GLY A 35 -0.04 -0.76 6.75
C GLY A 35 -0.19 0.73 6.46
N VAL A 36 0.04 1.13 5.20
CA VAL A 36 0.00 2.53 4.77
C VAL A 36 -1.41 3.12 4.90
N CYS A 37 -2.45 2.37 4.56
CA CYS A 37 -3.81 2.90 4.54
C CYS A 37 -4.51 2.95 5.90
N TYR A 38 -4.01 2.22 6.90
CA TYR A 38 -4.67 2.14 8.21
C TYR A 38 -3.72 1.85 9.38
N ASP A 39 -3.03 0.70 9.40
CA ASP A 39 -2.36 0.23 10.62
C ASP A 39 -1.26 1.20 11.10
N ASN A 40 -0.51 1.81 10.18
CA ASN A 40 0.55 2.77 10.51
C ASN A 40 -0.03 4.04 11.14
N ALA A 41 -1.10 4.59 10.55
CA ALA A 41 -1.75 5.78 11.09
C ALA A 41 -2.36 5.49 12.46
N LYS A 42 -3.01 4.33 12.60
CA LYS A 42 -3.56 3.85 13.87
C LYS A 42 -2.49 3.77 14.95
N SER A 43 -1.36 3.12 14.64
CA SER A 43 -0.23 2.98 15.56
C SER A 43 0.44 4.32 15.88
N PHE A 44 0.51 5.24 14.91
CA PHE A 44 1.14 6.53 15.11
C PHE A 44 0.32 7.46 16.02
N PHE A 45 -1.01 7.46 15.84
CA PHE A 45 -1.92 8.29 16.62
C PHE A 45 -2.45 7.60 17.89
N ASN A 46 -2.08 6.34 18.13
CA ASN A 46 -2.58 5.51 19.25
C ASN A 46 -4.12 5.52 19.36
N VAL A 47 -4.80 5.40 18.21
CA VAL A 47 -6.27 5.36 18.11
C VAL A 47 -6.79 3.93 18.04
#